data_AF-G4YK96-F1
#
_entry.id   AF-G4YK96-F1
#
_cell.length_a   1.000
_cell.length_b   1.000
_cell.length_c   1.000
_cell.angle_alpha   90.00
_cell.angle_beta   90.00
_cell.angle_gamma   90.00
#
_symmetry.space_group_name_H-M   'P 1'
#
loop_
_entity.id
_entity.type
_entity.pdbx_description
1 polymer ?
#
loop_
_entity_poly.entity_id
_entity_poly.type
_entity_poly.pdbx_seq_one_letter_code
_entity_poly.pdbx_strand_id
1 'polypeptide(L)'
;MASTRSEAPKAAAEPPHPWGPHMRIGKVFLKGNDRTKPEVFENELQEAYGAERIGHLVRKLEEATEEFKALDIFESINIELDKASSGKHDETDVTITVKEKGWRSLHVGATTDGNDEAGESSLTLSNALGEAEKITLSATYARSGSNTQRATFKKPRFLGMPLYLSAVGTNELHNQEWLSSYNEKIRAGSISISDYEGVHDLSLNVGWRDLLPRRDPKIPTAYRASPSILAEAMPSTKTSVKYIFTDDNRNNAVYPTAGGLFKYTTEIAGLVGDVKFVKAEVEGQKHVALGPVVFGFPILNFSLSYHVGTV
;
A
#
# COMPACT_ATOMS: atom_id res chain seq x y z
N MET A 1 75.61 -10.63 -20.26
CA MET A 1 74.73 -11.27 -19.26
C MET A 1 73.37 -10.62 -19.37
N ALA A 2 72.42 -11.28 -20.05
CA ALA A 2 71.08 -10.75 -20.28
C ALA A 2 70.21 -11.03 -19.04
N SER A 3 69.63 -9.97 -18.47
CA SER A 3 68.74 -10.02 -17.31
C SER A 3 67.36 -10.50 -17.75
N THR A 4 67.01 -11.73 -17.39
CA THR A 4 65.67 -12.29 -17.57
C THR A 4 64.73 -11.70 -16.53
N ARG A 5 63.84 -10.80 -16.97
CA ARG A 5 62.67 -10.37 -16.19
C ARG A 5 61.76 -11.58 -15.98
N SER A 6 61.59 -11.96 -14.72
CA SER A 6 60.57 -12.89 -14.25
C SER A 6 59.18 -12.30 -14.50
N GLU A 7 58.48 -12.77 -15.54
CA GLU A 7 57.05 -12.52 -15.70
C GLU A 7 56.28 -13.24 -14.58
N ALA A 8 55.49 -12.47 -13.83
CA ALA A 8 54.60 -13.02 -12.81
C ALA A 8 53.54 -13.92 -13.46
N PRO A 9 53.13 -15.03 -12.83
CA PRO A 9 52.12 -15.92 -13.39
C PRO A 9 50.79 -15.18 -13.55
N LYS A 10 50.33 -15.09 -14.80
CA LYS A 10 49.01 -14.57 -15.17
C LYS A 10 47.96 -15.42 -14.45
N ALA A 11 47.24 -14.83 -13.50
CA ALA A 11 46.19 -15.53 -12.74
C ALA A 11 45.26 -16.29 -13.70
N ALA A 12 45.01 -17.56 -13.41
CA ALA A 12 44.19 -18.43 -14.26
C ALA A 12 42.82 -17.78 -14.47
N ALA A 13 42.42 -17.60 -15.73
CA ALA A 13 41.13 -17.01 -16.07
C ALA A 13 40.01 -17.90 -15.50
N GLU A 14 39.17 -17.29 -14.66
CA GLU A 14 37.99 -17.95 -14.09
C GLU A 14 37.10 -18.48 -15.24
N PRO A 15 36.49 -19.68 -15.08
CA PRO A 15 35.59 -20.20 -16.11
C PRO A 15 34.45 -19.20 -16.39
N PRO A 16 33.97 -19.12 -17.65
CA PRO A 16 32.93 -18.18 -18.03
C PRO A 16 31.66 -18.41 -17.18
N HIS A 17 31.32 -17.42 -16.38
CA HIS A 17 30.12 -17.45 -15.55
C HIS A 17 28.91 -16.95 -16.37
N PRO A 18 27.71 -17.53 -16.20
CA PRO A 18 26.50 -17.10 -16.92
C PRO A 18 26.15 -15.61 -16.74
N TRP A 19 26.68 -14.97 -15.71
CA TRP A 19 26.40 -13.57 -15.36
C TRP A 19 27.55 -12.61 -15.73
N GLY A 20 28.49 -13.06 -16.56
CA GLY A 20 29.57 -12.23 -17.07
C GLY A 20 30.70 -11.96 -16.07
N PRO A 21 31.60 -11.01 -16.39
CA PRO A 21 32.73 -10.65 -15.54
C PRO A 21 32.31 -9.98 -14.23
N HIS A 22 33.27 -9.91 -13.30
CA HIS A 22 33.12 -9.14 -12.06
C HIS A 22 32.92 -7.67 -12.38
N MET A 23 31.93 -7.06 -11.72
CA MET A 23 31.60 -5.66 -11.89
C MET A 23 30.88 -5.17 -10.64
N ARG A 24 31.37 -4.08 -10.06
CA ARG A 24 30.80 -3.45 -8.87
C ARG A 24 30.49 -1.98 -9.13
N ILE A 25 29.54 -1.44 -8.37
CA ILE A 25 29.24 0.00 -8.43
C ILE A 25 30.36 0.78 -7.75
N GLY A 26 30.94 1.74 -8.47
CA GLY A 26 31.93 2.68 -7.95
C GLY A 26 31.27 3.89 -7.32
N LYS A 27 30.80 4.83 -8.15
CA LYS A 27 30.07 6.03 -7.72
C LYS A 27 28.68 6.07 -8.34
N VAL A 28 27.73 6.65 -7.60
CA VAL A 28 26.39 6.95 -8.09
C VAL A 28 26.25 8.47 -8.25
N PHE A 29 25.86 8.89 -9.45
CA PHE A 29 25.59 10.29 -9.77
C PHE A 29 24.09 10.48 -9.94
N LEU A 30 23.51 11.39 -9.15
CA LEU A 30 22.09 11.70 -9.19
C LEU A 30 21.83 13.05 -9.83
N LYS A 31 20.88 13.10 -10.77
CA LYS A 31 20.51 14.30 -11.53
C LYS A 31 19.00 14.44 -11.61
N GLY A 32 18.49 15.65 -11.36
CA GLY A 32 17.07 15.99 -11.46
C GLY A 32 16.24 15.71 -10.20
N ASN A 33 16.89 15.38 -9.08
CA ASN A 33 16.24 15.24 -7.78
C ASN A 33 16.17 16.58 -7.04
N ASP A 34 15.22 17.42 -7.41
CA ASP A 34 15.06 18.74 -6.78
C ASP A 34 14.45 18.63 -5.37
N ARG A 35 13.50 17.70 -5.17
CA ARG A 35 12.79 17.54 -3.88
C ARG A 35 13.08 16.20 -3.20
N THR A 36 13.31 15.15 -3.98
CA THR A 36 13.50 13.79 -3.46
C THR A 36 14.88 13.65 -2.84
N LYS A 37 14.93 13.16 -1.61
CA LYS A 37 16.19 12.97 -0.89
C LYS A 37 17.01 11.84 -1.55
N PRO A 38 18.35 11.96 -1.59
CA PRO A 38 19.24 10.89 -2.05
C PRO A 38 19.02 9.56 -1.33
N GLU A 39 18.64 9.60 -0.04
CA GLU A 39 18.35 8.42 0.78
C GLU A 39 17.29 7.50 0.16
N VAL A 40 16.31 8.03 -0.56
CA VAL A 40 15.30 7.22 -1.26
C VAL A 40 15.96 6.34 -2.32
N PHE A 41 16.94 6.88 -3.05
CA PHE A 41 17.66 6.14 -4.07
C PHE A 41 18.63 5.13 -3.46
N GLU A 42 19.32 5.52 -2.39
CA GLU A 42 20.24 4.62 -1.68
C GLU A 42 19.52 3.39 -1.11
N ASN A 43 18.27 3.55 -0.64
CA ASN A 43 17.48 2.44 -0.11
C ASN A 43 17.13 1.40 -1.18
N GLU A 44 16.80 1.84 -2.40
CA GLU A 44 16.48 0.94 -3.51
C GLU A 44 17.75 0.31 -4.13
N LEU A 45 18.89 0.99 -4.06
CA LEU A 45 20.16 0.52 -4.61
C LEU A 45 20.94 -0.42 -3.67
N GLN A 46 20.51 -0.63 -2.42
CA GLN A 46 21.22 -1.50 -1.46
C GLN A 46 21.54 -2.88 -2.03
N GLU A 47 20.59 -3.50 -2.74
CA GLU A 47 20.80 -4.81 -3.36
C GLU A 47 21.75 -4.75 -4.57
N ALA A 48 21.74 -3.64 -5.31
CA ALA A 48 22.63 -3.44 -6.46
C ALA A 48 24.08 -3.22 -6.01
N TYR A 49 24.33 -2.56 -4.88
CA TYR A 49 25.67 -2.44 -4.29
C TYR A 49 26.27 -3.78 -3.86
N GLY A 50 25.43 -4.74 -3.48
CA GLY A 50 25.85 -6.10 -3.12
C GLY A 50 26.18 -6.99 -4.33
N ALA A 51 25.95 -6.54 -5.56
CA ALA A 51 26.20 -7.33 -6.75
C ALA A 51 27.70 -7.42 -7.09
N GLU A 52 28.18 -8.65 -7.35
CA GLU A 52 29.60 -8.89 -7.67
C GLU A 52 29.89 -9.00 -9.16
N ARG A 53 28.87 -9.29 -9.98
CA ARG A 53 29.01 -9.53 -11.42
C ARG A 53 28.03 -8.68 -12.23
N ILE A 54 28.41 -8.35 -13.45
CA ILE A 54 27.64 -7.42 -14.31
C ILE A 54 26.20 -7.89 -14.57
N GLY A 55 25.98 -9.19 -14.81
CA GLY A 55 24.64 -9.73 -15.04
C GLY A 55 23.73 -9.62 -13.81
N HIS A 56 24.30 -9.80 -12.60
CA HIS A 56 23.54 -9.58 -11.36
C HIS A 56 23.23 -8.10 -11.17
N LEU A 57 24.24 -7.25 -11.39
CA LEU A 57 24.14 -5.81 -11.23
C LEU A 57 23.04 -5.23 -12.12
N VAL A 58 23.04 -5.57 -13.41
CA VAL A 58 22.02 -5.10 -14.36
C VAL A 58 20.62 -5.54 -13.92
N ARG A 59 20.46 -6.81 -13.54
CA ARG A 59 19.18 -7.32 -13.03
C ARG A 59 18.71 -6.56 -11.78
N LYS A 60 19.60 -6.29 -10.83
CA LYS A 60 19.27 -5.53 -9.61
C LYS A 60 18.94 -4.06 -9.90
N LEU A 61 19.55 -3.46 -10.91
CA LEU A 61 19.20 -2.11 -11.37
C LEU A 61 17.85 -2.09 -12.10
N GLU A 62 17.51 -3.15 -12.84
CA GLU A 62 16.17 -3.32 -13.43
C GLU A 62 15.11 -3.44 -12.33
N GLU A 63 15.32 -4.32 -11.34
CA GLU A 63 14.44 -4.47 -10.17
C GLU A 63 14.27 -3.13 -9.42
N ALA A 64 15.36 -2.39 -9.16
CA ALA A 64 15.28 -1.06 -8.57
C ALA A 64 14.51 -0.04 -9.44
N THR A 65 14.63 -0.14 -10.76
CA THR A 65 13.87 0.72 -11.68
C THR A 65 12.37 0.44 -11.62
N GLU A 66 11.97 -0.82 -11.45
CA GLU A 66 10.58 -1.21 -11.23
C GLU A 66 10.04 -0.65 -9.91
N GLU A 67 10.82 -0.76 -8.83
CA GLU A 67 10.46 -0.19 -7.52
C GLU A 67 10.31 1.34 -7.59
N PHE A 68 11.26 2.05 -8.22
CA PHE A 68 11.14 3.49 -8.38
C PHE A 68 9.90 3.91 -9.20
N LYS A 69 9.51 3.12 -10.20
CA LYS A 69 8.26 3.32 -10.95
C LYS A 69 7.05 3.05 -10.05
N ALA A 70 7.09 2.02 -9.21
CA ALA A 70 6.02 1.68 -8.26
C ALA A 70 5.76 2.79 -7.22
N LEU A 71 6.78 3.60 -6.87
CA LEU A 71 6.59 4.78 -6.02
C LEU A 71 5.63 5.82 -6.63
N ASP A 72 5.54 5.91 -7.96
CA ASP A 72 4.72 6.89 -8.71
C ASP A 72 5.03 8.37 -8.34
N ILE A 73 6.31 8.68 -8.11
CA ILE A 73 6.79 10.04 -7.79
C ILE A 73 7.60 10.67 -8.93
N PHE A 74 7.95 9.89 -9.95
CA PHE A 74 8.75 10.29 -11.10
C PHE A 74 7.95 10.14 -12.39
N GLU A 75 8.11 11.07 -13.33
CA GLU A 75 7.56 10.98 -14.68
C GLU A 75 8.44 10.08 -15.57
N SER A 76 9.76 10.16 -15.39
CA SER A 76 10.74 9.33 -16.11
C SER A 76 11.97 9.07 -15.25
N ILE A 77 12.54 7.88 -15.39
CA ILE A 77 13.76 7.45 -14.68
C ILE A 77 14.64 6.72 -15.68
N ASN A 78 15.86 7.23 -15.85
CA ASN A 78 16.88 6.61 -16.69
C ASN A 78 18.10 6.30 -15.83
N ILE A 79 18.53 5.04 -15.87
CA ILE A 79 19.75 4.56 -15.22
C ILE A 79 20.74 4.21 -16.31
N GLU A 80 21.89 4.88 -16.31
CA GLU A 80 22.97 4.68 -17.27
C GLU A 80 24.20 4.13 -16.56
N LEU A 81 24.85 3.14 -17.17
CA LEU A 81 26.11 2.56 -16.71
C LEU A 81 27.27 3.20 -17.48
N ASP A 82 28.06 3.98 -16.78
CA ASP A 82 29.23 4.67 -17.31
C ASP A 82 30.53 3.96 -16.89
N LYS A 83 31.59 4.23 -17.65
CA LYS A 83 32.94 3.77 -17.28
C LYS A 83 33.33 4.41 -15.95
N ALA A 84 33.89 3.61 -15.03
CA ALA A 84 34.29 4.12 -13.73
C ALA A 84 35.30 5.26 -13.85
N SER A 85 35.03 6.35 -13.13
CA SER A 85 35.94 7.49 -12.99
C SER A 85 37.26 7.12 -12.30
N SER A 86 37.29 5.98 -11.59
CA SER A 86 38.48 5.41 -10.95
C SER A 86 39.46 4.75 -11.93
N GLY A 87 39.00 4.46 -13.16
CA GLY A 87 39.81 3.78 -14.19
C GLY A 87 40.04 2.28 -13.95
N LYS A 88 39.41 1.69 -12.94
CA LYS A 88 39.44 0.23 -12.73
C LYS A 88 38.49 -0.48 -13.68
N HIS A 89 38.89 -1.66 -14.14
CA HIS A 89 38.10 -2.47 -15.08
C HIS A 89 36.91 -3.19 -14.44
N ASP A 90 36.94 -3.40 -13.12
CA ASP A 90 35.91 -4.13 -12.37
C ASP A 90 34.92 -3.19 -11.66
N GLU A 91 34.96 -1.90 -11.97
CA GLU A 91 34.07 -0.88 -11.42
C GLU A 91 33.30 -0.17 -12.56
N THR A 92 32.05 0.20 -12.28
CA THR A 92 31.21 1.03 -13.16
C THR A 92 30.57 2.15 -12.33
N ASP A 93 30.47 3.34 -12.90
CA ASP A 93 29.73 4.43 -12.29
C ASP A 93 28.29 4.40 -12.79
N VAL A 94 27.33 4.68 -11.92
CA VAL A 94 25.89 4.65 -12.24
C VAL A 94 25.37 6.08 -12.25
N THR A 95 24.87 6.54 -13.39
CA THR A 95 24.22 7.85 -13.52
C THR A 95 22.71 7.66 -13.52
N ILE A 96 22.03 8.21 -12.52
CA ILE A 96 20.57 8.17 -12.40
C ILE A 96 20.03 9.57 -12.72
N THR A 97 19.30 9.65 -13.83
CA THR A 97 18.62 10.88 -14.25
C THR A 97 17.13 10.72 -14.07
N VAL A 98 16.52 11.57 -13.24
CA VAL A 98 15.10 11.56 -12.94
C VAL A 98 14.41 12.84 -13.36
N LYS A 99 13.12 12.72 -13.67
CA LYS A 99 12.20 13.86 -13.80
C LYS A 99 11.09 13.68 -12.77
N GLU A 100 11.06 14.54 -11.75
CA GLU A 100 10.06 14.45 -10.69
C GLU A 100 8.65 14.83 -11.18
N LYS A 101 7.66 14.06 -10.72
CA LYS A 101 6.24 14.32 -10.98
C LYS A 101 5.73 15.46 -10.10
N GLY A 102 4.65 16.11 -10.56
CA GLY A 102 3.91 17.07 -9.74
C GLY A 102 3.47 16.47 -8.40
N TRP A 103 3.71 17.21 -7.32
CA TRP A 103 3.56 16.71 -5.96
C TRP A 103 2.19 16.89 -5.35
N ARG A 104 1.31 17.62 -6.04
CA ARG A 104 -0.06 17.91 -5.59
C ARG A 104 -1.01 17.35 -6.63
N SER A 105 -1.95 16.55 -6.18
CA SER A 105 -3.08 16.09 -6.98
C SER A 105 -4.37 16.44 -6.25
N LEU A 106 -5.24 17.18 -6.91
CA LEU A 106 -6.58 17.49 -6.42
C LEU A 106 -7.59 16.73 -7.27
N HIS A 107 -8.43 15.96 -6.62
CA HIS A 107 -9.56 15.27 -7.22
C HIS A 107 -10.84 15.79 -6.58
N VAL A 108 -11.82 16.13 -7.41
CA VAL A 108 -13.16 16.52 -6.97
C VAL A 108 -14.13 15.73 -7.84
N GLY A 109 -14.98 14.94 -7.20
CA GLY A 109 -15.97 14.09 -7.83
C GLY A 109 -17.36 14.39 -7.27
N ALA A 110 -18.38 14.11 -8.06
CA ALA A 110 -19.75 14.09 -7.60
C ALA A 110 -20.41 12.83 -8.15
N THR A 111 -21.08 12.10 -7.28
CA THR A 111 -21.80 10.88 -7.61
C THR A 111 -23.28 11.07 -7.30
N THR A 112 -24.14 10.52 -8.15
CA THR A 112 -25.59 10.55 -7.98
C THR A 112 -26.15 9.19 -8.30
N ASP A 113 -26.80 8.58 -7.31
CA ASP A 113 -27.42 7.25 -7.41
C ASP A 113 -28.93 7.37 -7.20
N GLY A 114 -29.60 8.20 -8.03
CA GLY A 114 -31.06 8.34 -8.12
C GLY A 114 -31.78 8.90 -6.89
N ASN A 115 -31.52 8.34 -5.71
CA ASN A 115 -31.98 8.75 -4.39
C ASN A 115 -30.93 9.55 -3.60
N ASP A 116 -29.63 9.32 -3.85
CA ASP A 116 -28.55 9.94 -3.08
C ASP A 116 -27.61 10.76 -3.97
N GLU A 117 -27.24 11.93 -3.47
CA GLU A 117 -26.24 12.82 -4.05
C GLU A 117 -25.06 12.88 -3.08
N ALA A 118 -23.85 12.61 -3.59
CA ALA A 118 -22.62 12.73 -2.81
C ALA A 118 -21.55 13.51 -3.57
N GLY A 119 -20.88 14.41 -2.86
CA GLY A 119 -19.67 15.08 -3.32
C GLY A 119 -18.47 14.46 -2.64
N GLU A 120 -17.42 14.20 -3.40
CA GLU A 120 -16.13 13.79 -2.87
C GLU A 120 -15.03 14.77 -3.29
N SER A 121 -14.10 14.99 -2.39
CA SER A 121 -12.90 15.77 -2.66
C SER A 121 -11.73 15.07 -2.02
N SER A 122 -10.62 14.97 -2.74
CA SER A 122 -9.37 14.48 -2.19
C SER A 122 -8.18 15.28 -2.67
N LEU A 123 -7.29 15.60 -1.74
CA LEU A 123 -6.00 16.22 -1.98
C LEU A 123 -4.93 15.20 -1.63
N THR A 124 -4.14 14.80 -2.61
CA THR A 124 -2.99 13.92 -2.42
C THR A 124 -1.71 14.73 -2.61
N LEU A 125 -0.87 14.72 -1.59
CA LEU A 125 0.48 15.26 -1.61
C LEU A 125 1.45 14.08 -1.72
N SER A 126 2.06 13.92 -2.89
CA SER A 126 3.04 12.86 -3.15
C SER A 126 4.45 13.37 -2.93
N ASN A 127 5.21 12.66 -2.11
CA ASN A 127 6.60 12.97 -1.77
C ASN A 127 6.76 14.40 -1.20
N ALA A 128 5.96 14.79 -0.22
CA ALA A 128 5.91 16.17 0.29
C ALA A 128 7.15 16.57 1.12
N LEU A 129 7.75 15.60 1.83
CA LEU A 129 8.91 15.67 2.71
C LEU A 129 10.19 15.15 2.03
N GLY A 130 10.08 14.65 0.80
CA GLY A 130 11.22 14.13 0.03
C GLY A 130 11.55 12.66 0.28
N GLU A 131 10.72 11.90 1.01
CA GLU A 131 10.95 10.48 1.38
C GLU A 131 10.00 9.52 0.68
N ALA A 132 9.43 9.93 -0.47
CA ALA A 132 8.45 9.18 -1.26
C ALA A 132 7.12 8.89 -0.53
N GLU A 133 6.84 9.60 0.56
CA GLU A 133 5.61 9.42 1.33
C GLU A 133 4.39 10.07 0.67
N LYS A 134 3.21 9.47 0.84
CA LYS A 134 1.94 9.95 0.29
C LYS A 134 1.03 10.41 1.42
N ILE A 135 0.61 11.66 1.36
CA ILE A 135 -0.34 12.26 2.30
C ILE A 135 -1.64 12.52 1.56
N THR A 136 -2.70 11.80 1.91
CA THR A 136 -4.02 11.95 1.27
C THR A 136 -5.02 12.47 2.29
N LEU A 137 -5.61 13.61 1.99
CA LEU A 137 -6.74 14.18 2.71
C LEU A 137 -7.97 14.00 1.83
N SER A 138 -8.98 13.27 2.30
CA SER A 138 -10.22 13.04 1.56
C SER A 138 -11.43 13.40 2.41
N ALA A 139 -12.41 14.04 1.80
CA ALA A 139 -13.70 14.34 2.40
C ALA A 139 -14.81 13.96 1.43
N THR A 140 -15.75 13.15 1.92
CA THR A 140 -16.97 12.75 1.21
C THR A 140 -18.15 13.26 2.00
N TYR A 141 -19.06 13.93 1.31
CA TYR A 141 -20.29 14.48 1.88
C TYR A 141 -21.47 13.98 1.07
N ALA A 142 -22.38 13.25 1.71
CA ALA A 142 -23.60 12.76 1.11
C ALA A 142 -24.82 13.44 1.76
N ARG A 143 -25.81 13.82 0.95
CA ARG A 143 -26.98 14.57 1.42
C ARG A 143 -27.86 13.77 2.39
N SER A 144 -28.07 12.51 2.06
CA SER A 144 -28.87 11.52 2.82
C SER A 144 -28.00 10.37 3.32
N GLY A 145 -26.73 10.31 2.90
CA GLY A 145 -25.81 9.23 3.20
C GLY A 145 -24.84 9.54 4.34
N SER A 146 -23.70 8.87 4.29
CA SER A 146 -22.65 8.98 5.30
C SER A 146 -21.61 10.03 4.91
N ASN A 147 -21.12 10.77 5.90
CA ASN A 147 -20.06 11.74 5.69
C ASN A 147 -18.75 11.19 6.25
N THR A 148 -17.68 11.27 5.48
CA THR A 148 -16.38 10.72 5.88
C THR A 148 -15.29 11.73 5.62
N GLN A 149 -14.51 12.04 6.65
CA GLN A 149 -13.28 12.81 6.56
C GLN A 149 -12.13 11.88 6.93
N ARG A 150 -11.13 11.77 6.07
CA ARG A 150 -10.02 10.84 6.25
C ARG A 150 -8.70 11.51 5.89
N ALA A 151 -7.73 11.37 6.77
CA ALA A 151 -6.35 11.76 6.56
C ALA A 151 -5.48 10.51 6.60
N THR A 152 -4.75 10.24 5.53
CA THR A 152 -3.89 9.07 5.38
C THR A 152 -2.47 9.53 5.14
N PHE A 153 -1.53 9.01 5.91
CA PHE A 153 -0.10 9.13 5.69
C PHE A 153 0.44 7.74 5.37
N LYS A 154 1.10 7.55 4.24
CA LYS A 154 1.71 6.27 3.85
C LYS A 154 3.16 6.50 3.46
N LYS A 155 4.09 5.86 4.18
CA LYS A 155 5.53 5.94 3.92
C LYS A 155 6.07 4.59 3.44
N PRO A 156 6.68 4.52 2.24
CA PRO A 156 7.43 3.35 1.78
C PRO A 156 8.75 3.16 2.56
N ARG A 157 9.36 1.99 2.41
CA ARG A 157 10.67 1.61 2.96
C ARG A 157 10.81 1.91 4.46
N PHE A 158 9.82 1.50 5.25
CA PHE A 158 9.88 1.74 6.70
C PHE A 158 11.09 1.01 7.30
N LEU A 159 12.00 1.75 7.95
CA LEU A 159 13.27 1.26 8.49
C LEU A 159 14.18 0.57 7.44
N GLY A 160 14.05 0.94 6.16
CA GLY A 160 14.82 0.32 5.07
C GLY A 160 14.34 -1.07 4.64
N MET A 161 13.31 -1.60 5.28
CA MET A 161 12.66 -2.87 4.89
C MET A 161 11.60 -2.61 3.81
N PRO A 162 11.22 -3.60 2.98
CA PRO A 162 10.13 -3.48 2.00
C PRO A 162 8.75 -3.46 2.67
N LEU A 163 8.55 -2.54 3.62
CA LEU A 163 7.34 -2.38 4.42
C LEU A 163 6.79 -0.97 4.27
N TYR A 164 5.48 -0.85 4.21
CA TYR A 164 4.75 0.40 4.30
C TYR A 164 4.38 0.70 5.75
N LEU A 165 4.77 1.87 6.25
CA LEU A 165 4.18 2.46 7.45
C LEU A 165 2.99 3.33 7.04
N SER A 166 1.79 3.02 7.54
CA SER A 166 0.60 3.83 7.28
C SER A 166 -0.03 4.32 8.59
N ALA A 167 -0.40 5.59 8.62
CA ALA A 167 -1.18 6.18 9.69
C ALA A 167 -2.46 6.79 9.10
N VAL A 168 -3.61 6.44 9.67
CA VAL A 168 -4.91 6.87 9.18
C VAL A 168 -5.70 7.49 10.33
N GLY A 169 -6.18 8.71 10.14
CA GLY A 169 -7.18 9.34 10.99
C GLY A 169 -8.50 9.48 10.25
N THR A 170 -9.60 9.11 10.88
CA THR A 170 -10.94 9.21 10.30
C THR A 170 -11.91 9.90 11.25
N ASN A 171 -12.85 10.64 10.66
CA ASN A 171 -14.03 11.18 11.31
C ASN A 171 -15.22 10.89 10.39
N GLU A 172 -16.03 9.95 10.80
CA GLU A 172 -17.09 9.34 10.00
C GLU A 172 -18.42 9.54 10.71
N LEU A 173 -19.45 9.91 9.95
CA LEU A 173 -20.83 9.97 10.38
C LEU A 173 -21.62 9.03 9.49
N HIS A 174 -22.00 7.89 10.04
CA HIS A 174 -22.77 6.88 9.33
C HIS A 174 -24.26 7.10 9.59
N ASN A 175 -25.02 7.28 8.52
CA ASN A 175 -26.47 7.41 8.61
C ASN A 175 -27.12 6.02 8.57
N GLN A 176 -27.75 5.62 9.68
CA GLN A 176 -28.49 4.37 9.81
C GLN A 176 -29.98 4.62 10.09
N GLU A 177 -30.48 5.79 9.69
CA GLU A 177 -31.85 6.22 9.95
C GLU A 177 -32.90 5.30 9.35
N TRP A 178 -32.68 4.83 8.12
CA TRP A 178 -33.64 3.99 7.40
C TRP A 178 -33.86 2.63 8.09
N LEU A 179 -32.78 2.01 8.59
CA LEU A 179 -32.84 0.67 9.17
C LEU A 179 -33.22 0.71 10.65
N SER A 180 -32.59 1.60 11.42
CA SER A 180 -32.57 1.53 12.88
C SER A 180 -32.77 2.88 13.58
N SER A 181 -33.07 3.95 12.83
CA SER A 181 -33.39 5.28 13.38
C SER A 181 -32.32 5.90 14.30
N TYR A 182 -31.03 5.68 14.00
CA TYR A 182 -29.90 6.32 14.68
C TYR A 182 -28.81 6.75 13.69
N ASN A 183 -27.94 7.65 14.14
CA ASN A 183 -26.70 8.00 13.46
C ASN A 183 -25.50 7.52 14.28
N GLU A 184 -24.47 7.01 13.64
CA GLU A 184 -23.24 6.57 14.29
C GLU A 184 -22.12 7.53 13.95
N LYS A 185 -21.47 8.07 14.97
CA LYS A 185 -20.33 8.97 14.79
C LYS A 185 -19.07 8.26 15.26
N ILE A 186 -18.14 8.02 14.35
CA ILE A 186 -16.90 7.30 14.61
C ILE A 186 -15.73 8.26 14.38
N ARG A 187 -14.86 8.37 15.37
CA ARG A 187 -13.57 9.06 15.25
C ARG A 187 -12.50 8.03 15.54
N ALA A 188 -11.72 7.67 14.55
CA ALA A 188 -10.72 6.62 14.70
C ALA A 188 -9.35 7.07 14.23
N GLY A 189 -8.33 6.47 14.83
CA GLY A 189 -6.93 6.57 14.45
C GLY A 189 -6.37 5.17 14.35
N SER A 190 -5.54 4.92 13.35
CA SER A 190 -4.82 3.67 13.22
C SER A 190 -3.39 3.89 12.76
N ILE A 191 -2.51 3.01 13.21
CA ILE A 191 -1.14 2.88 12.71
C ILE A 191 -1.00 1.44 12.24
N SER A 192 -0.48 1.25 11.04
CA SER A 192 -0.32 -0.07 10.42
C SER A 192 1.04 -0.23 9.75
N ILE A 193 1.52 -1.46 9.76
CA ILE A 193 2.69 -1.90 9.02
C ILE A 193 2.22 -3.00 8.09
N SER A 194 2.42 -2.79 6.79
CA SER A 194 2.08 -3.75 5.75
C SER A 194 3.27 -4.06 4.86
N ASP A 195 3.27 -5.26 4.31
CA ASP A 195 4.23 -5.65 3.27
C ASP A 195 3.94 -4.96 1.94
N TYR A 196 4.94 -4.85 1.07
CA TYR A 196 4.78 -4.30 -0.27
C TYR A 196 3.85 -5.15 -1.14
N GLU A 197 3.91 -6.47 -0.98
CA GLU A 197 3.02 -7.42 -1.65
C GLU A 197 1.59 -7.39 -1.08
N GLY A 198 1.38 -6.75 0.07
CA GLY A 198 0.07 -6.69 0.74
C GLY A 198 -0.38 -8.00 1.39
N VAL A 199 0.52 -8.97 1.52
CA VAL A 199 0.24 -10.29 2.10
C VAL A 199 -0.03 -10.20 3.59
N HIS A 200 0.77 -9.40 4.30
CA HIS A 200 0.66 -9.19 5.74
C HIS A 200 0.35 -7.72 6.04
N ASP A 201 -0.67 -7.49 6.86
CA ASP A 201 -0.99 -6.17 7.42
C ASP A 201 -1.27 -6.30 8.92
N LEU A 202 -0.52 -5.55 9.73
CA LEU A 202 -0.70 -5.46 11.17
C LEU A 202 -1.05 -4.03 11.53
N SER A 203 -2.21 -3.83 12.15
CA SER A 203 -2.74 -2.52 12.51
C SER A 203 -3.10 -2.42 13.99
N LEU A 204 -2.73 -1.29 14.59
CA LEU A 204 -3.19 -0.86 15.90
C LEU A 204 -4.26 0.21 15.68
N ASN A 205 -5.46 -0.04 16.19
CA ASN A 205 -6.63 0.80 15.96
C ASN A 205 -7.13 1.34 17.30
N VAL A 206 -7.45 2.62 17.33
CA VAL A 206 -8.10 3.32 18.44
C VAL A 206 -9.30 4.06 17.85
N GLY A 207 -10.46 3.94 18.47
CA GLY A 207 -11.66 4.60 17.99
C GLY A 207 -12.61 4.99 19.11
N TRP A 208 -13.24 6.13 18.95
CA TRP A 208 -14.38 6.59 19.74
C TRP A 208 -15.62 6.54 18.87
N ARG A 209 -16.65 5.91 19.39
CA ARG A 209 -17.95 5.76 18.74
C ARG A 209 -19.02 6.34 19.63
N ASP A 210 -19.82 7.24 19.07
CA ASP A 210 -21.03 7.75 19.68
C ASP A 210 -22.23 7.30 18.84
N LEU A 211 -23.20 6.64 19.49
CA LEU A 211 -24.51 6.38 18.90
C LEU A 211 -25.43 7.56 19.23
N LEU A 212 -26.05 8.12 18.18
CA LEU A 212 -26.93 9.28 18.25
C LEU A 212 -28.35 8.87 17.84
N PRO A 213 -29.20 8.44 18.80
CA PRO A 213 -30.59 8.09 18.55
C PRO A 213 -31.39 9.28 18.02
N ARG A 214 -32.25 9.03 17.04
CA ARG A 214 -33.09 10.10 16.48
C ARG A 214 -34.23 10.46 17.42
N ARG A 215 -34.41 11.76 17.65
CA ARG A 215 -35.56 12.31 18.40
C ARG A 215 -36.83 12.31 17.56
N ASP A 216 -37.96 12.15 18.22
CA ASP A 216 -39.25 12.30 17.57
C ASP A 216 -39.51 13.79 17.24
N PRO A 217 -39.82 14.15 15.99
CA PRO A 217 -40.07 15.53 15.62
C PRO A 217 -41.38 16.09 16.20
N LYS A 218 -42.34 15.24 16.57
CA LYS A 218 -43.64 15.62 17.13
C LYS A 218 -43.64 15.63 18.66
N ILE A 219 -42.80 14.82 19.28
CA ILE A 219 -42.73 14.67 20.75
C ILE A 219 -41.28 14.95 21.21
N PRO A 220 -40.97 16.17 21.69
CA PRO A 220 -39.60 16.57 22.03
C PRO A 220 -38.93 15.72 23.13
N THR A 221 -39.70 15.00 23.92
CA THR A 221 -39.24 14.14 25.02
C THR A 221 -39.05 12.67 24.60
N ALA A 222 -39.45 12.28 23.39
CA ALA A 222 -39.40 10.89 22.93
C ALA A 222 -38.32 10.68 21.84
N TYR A 223 -37.78 9.47 21.80
CA TYR A 223 -36.90 8.99 20.73
C TYR A 223 -37.66 8.04 19.82
N ARG A 224 -37.33 8.04 18.51
CA ARG A 224 -37.87 7.07 17.55
C ARG A 224 -37.12 5.74 17.55
N ALA A 225 -35.92 5.72 18.10
CA ALA A 225 -35.09 4.52 18.20
C ALA A 225 -35.71 3.51 19.18
N SER A 226 -35.47 2.23 18.96
CA SER A 226 -35.94 1.16 19.85
C SER A 226 -35.27 1.27 21.24
N PRO A 227 -35.90 0.71 22.29
CA PRO A 227 -35.30 0.67 23.63
C PRO A 227 -33.92 0.01 23.66
N SER A 228 -33.65 -0.97 22.78
CA SER A 228 -32.33 -1.61 22.65
C SER A 228 -31.25 -0.64 22.15
N ILE A 229 -31.54 0.19 21.15
CA ILE A 229 -30.61 1.20 20.65
C ILE A 229 -30.38 2.30 21.69
N LEU A 230 -31.43 2.67 22.43
CA LEU A 230 -31.32 3.64 23.53
C LEU A 230 -30.46 3.12 24.69
N ALA A 231 -30.54 1.82 24.99
CA ALA A 231 -29.69 1.18 26.00
C ALA A 231 -28.21 1.20 25.60
N GLU A 232 -27.92 1.07 24.30
CA GLU A 232 -26.56 1.10 23.74
C GLU A 232 -26.08 2.51 23.40
N ALA A 233 -26.90 3.55 23.58
CA ALA A 233 -26.59 4.94 23.23
C ALA A 233 -25.61 5.60 24.21
N MET A 234 -24.46 4.98 24.39
CA MET A 234 -23.36 5.43 25.24
C MET A 234 -22.09 5.61 24.41
N PRO A 235 -21.25 6.60 24.74
CA PRO A 235 -19.93 6.73 24.13
C PRO A 235 -19.12 5.46 24.39
N SER A 236 -18.52 4.93 23.33
CA SER A 236 -17.74 3.70 23.36
C SER A 236 -16.35 3.93 22.79
N THR A 237 -15.34 3.44 23.49
CA THR A 237 -13.92 3.52 23.15
C THR A 237 -13.40 2.12 22.86
N LYS A 238 -12.99 1.89 21.62
CA LYS A 238 -12.37 0.66 21.17
C LYS A 238 -10.88 0.86 20.98
N THR A 239 -10.07 0.03 21.62
CA THR A 239 -8.70 -0.21 21.16
C THR A 239 -8.56 -1.66 20.74
N SER A 240 -7.90 -1.89 19.61
CA SER A 240 -7.83 -3.21 19.00
C SER A 240 -6.55 -3.39 18.20
N VAL A 241 -6.00 -4.58 18.27
CA VAL A 241 -4.94 -5.05 17.38
C VAL A 241 -5.61 -5.88 16.30
N LYS A 242 -5.38 -5.52 15.04
CA LYS A 242 -5.96 -6.22 13.90
C LYS A 242 -4.83 -6.71 12.99
N TYR A 243 -4.88 -7.99 12.67
CA TYR A 243 -3.97 -8.64 11.74
C TYR A 243 -4.76 -9.17 10.54
N ILE A 244 -4.23 -8.94 9.34
CA ILE A 244 -4.81 -9.40 8.09
C ILE A 244 -3.73 -10.18 7.34
N PHE A 245 -4.07 -11.39 6.94
CA PHE A 245 -3.32 -12.18 5.98
C PHE A 245 -4.13 -12.29 4.69
N THR A 246 -3.52 -11.93 3.55
CA THR A 246 -4.16 -11.96 2.24
C THR A 246 -3.26 -12.72 1.27
N ASP A 247 -3.79 -13.79 0.69
CA ASP A 247 -3.19 -14.52 -0.41
C ASP A 247 -4.12 -14.39 -1.62
N ASP A 248 -3.73 -13.56 -2.58
CA ASP A 248 -4.51 -13.29 -3.80
C ASP A 248 -3.75 -13.81 -5.02
N ASN A 249 -4.20 -14.94 -5.54
CA ASN A 249 -3.68 -15.55 -6.76
C ASN A 249 -4.72 -15.47 -7.89
N ARG A 250 -5.62 -14.48 -7.86
CA ARG A 250 -6.58 -14.24 -8.94
C ARG A 250 -5.88 -13.59 -10.13
N ASN A 251 -6.29 -13.99 -11.33
CA ASN A 251 -5.73 -13.45 -12.56
C ASN A 251 -6.13 -11.98 -12.84
N ASN A 252 -7.31 -11.56 -12.38
CA ASN A 252 -7.80 -10.21 -12.50
C ASN A 252 -8.61 -9.86 -11.25
N ALA A 253 -8.31 -8.71 -10.64
CA ALA A 253 -8.96 -8.28 -9.41
C ALA A 253 -10.44 -7.88 -9.60
N VAL A 254 -10.81 -7.35 -10.77
CA VAL A 254 -12.17 -6.84 -11.05
C VAL A 254 -13.06 -7.94 -11.62
N TYR A 255 -12.56 -8.71 -12.59
CA TYR A 255 -13.28 -9.81 -13.23
C TYR A 255 -12.46 -11.10 -13.20
N PRO A 256 -12.34 -11.75 -12.03
CA PRO A 256 -11.55 -12.97 -11.89
C PRO A 256 -12.19 -14.12 -12.67
N THR A 257 -11.42 -14.72 -13.58
CA THR A 257 -11.81 -15.91 -14.35
C THR A 257 -11.06 -17.17 -13.94
N ALA A 258 -9.92 -17.01 -13.25
CA ALA A 258 -9.15 -18.10 -12.69
C ALA A 258 -8.43 -17.66 -11.41
N GLY A 259 -8.15 -18.62 -10.54
CA GLY A 259 -7.38 -18.40 -9.31
C GLY A 259 -8.27 -18.37 -8.07
N GLY A 260 -7.70 -17.86 -6.97
CA GLY A 260 -8.40 -17.78 -5.71
C GLY A 260 -7.88 -16.65 -4.84
N LEU A 261 -8.73 -16.21 -3.91
CA LEU A 261 -8.43 -15.26 -2.87
C LEU A 261 -8.65 -15.97 -1.55
N PHE A 262 -7.67 -15.93 -0.66
CA PHE A 262 -7.83 -16.32 0.73
C PHE A 262 -7.45 -15.14 1.61
N LYS A 263 -8.37 -14.72 2.47
CA LYS A 263 -8.15 -13.61 3.38
C LYS A 263 -8.57 -14.02 4.78
N TYR A 264 -7.64 -13.91 5.71
CA TYR A 264 -7.85 -14.16 7.12
C TYR A 264 -7.66 -12.87 7.90
N THR A 265 -8.65 -12.51 8.72
CA THR A 265 -8.62 -11.29 9.53
C THR A 265 -8.89 -11.64 10.98
N THR A 266 -8.00 -11.23 11.86
CA THR A 266 -8.15 -11.40 13.31
C THR A 266 -8.07 -10.04 13.98
N GLU A 267 -9.06 -9.70 14.80
CA GLU A 267 -9.11 -8.46 15.56
C GLU A 267 -9.33 -8.79 17.04
N ILE A 268 -8.39 -8.37 17.87
CA ILE A 268 -8.44 -8.53 19.32
C ILE A 268 -8.65 -7.16 19.91
N ALA A 269 -9.82 -6.93 20.52
CA ALA A 269 -10.17 -5.69 21.19
C ALA A 269 -10.16 -5.85 22.71
N GLY A 270 -9.76 -4.81 23.43
CA GLY A 270 -9.87 -4.77 24.89
C GLY A 270 -8.58 -4.61 25.67
N LEU A 271 -7.47 -4.21 25.03
CA LEU A 271 -6.26 -3.78 25.74
C LEU A 271 -6.56 -2.54 26.61
N VAL A 272 -7.28 -1.57 26.03
CA VAL A 272 -7.73 -0.32 26.66
C VAL A 272 -9.14 0.02 26.14
N GLY A 273 -10.03 0.52 27.01
CA GLY A 273 -11.40 0.88 26.66
C GLY A 273 -12.46 -0.11 27.15
N ASP A 274 -13.71 0.15 26.80
CA ASP A 274 -14.91 -0.58 27.24
C ASP A 274 -15.23 -1.79 26.36
N VAL A 275 -14.74 -1.81 25.12
CA VAL A 275 -15.04 -2.88 24.17
C VAL A 275 -14.03 -4.02 24.28
N LYS A 276 -14.52 -5.26 24.47
CA LYS A 276 -13.71 -6.47 24.54
C LYS A 276 -14.32 -7.56 23.67
N PHE A 277 -13.57 -8.03 22.68
CA PHE A 277 -13.97 -9.15 21.83
C PHE A 277 -12.75 -9.75 21.14
N VAL A 278 -12.91 -10.97 20.63
CA VAL A 278 -11.93 -11.62 19.76
C VAL A 278 -12.64 -12.03 18.49
N LYS A 279 -12.43 -11.26 17.44
CA LYS A 279 -13.07 -11.47 16.15
C LYS A 279 -12.13 -12.19 15.21
N ALA A 280 -12.61 -13.24 14.58
CA ALA A 280 -11.90 -13.94 13.50
C ALA A 280 -12.83 -14.04 12.29
N GLU A 281 -12.35 -13.59 11.14
CA GLU A 281 -13.04 -13.64 9.86
C GLU A 281 -12.18 -14.35 8.83
N VAL A 282 -12.79 -15.27 8.09
CA VAL A 282 -12.18 -15.95 6.95
C VAL A 282 -13.04 -15.66 5.73
N GLU A 283 -12.42 -15.09 4.72
CA GLU A 283 -12.99 -14.91 3.39
C GLU A 283 -12.20 -15.77 2.40
N GLY A 284 -12.91 -16.55 1.60
CA GLY A 284 -12.29 -17.29 0.51
C GLY A 284 -13.11 -17.21 -0.75
N GLN A 285 -12.42 -17.03 -1.88
CA GLN A 285 -13.00 -17.01 -3.21
C GLN A 285 -12.21 -17.96 -4.10
N LYS A 286 -12.90 -18.74 -4.93
CA LYS A 286 -12.27 -19.59 -5.94
C LYS A 286 -13.01 -19.47 -7.25
N HIS A 287 -12.26 -19.16 -8.31
CA HIS A 287 -12.78 -18.95 -9.65
C HIS A 287 -12.24 -20.03 -10.58
N VAL A 288 -13.16 -20.71 -11.27
CA VAL A 288 -12.83 -21.76 -12.23
C VAL A 288 -13.59 -21.51 -13.52
N ALA A 289 -12.84 -21.25 -14.58
CA ALA A 289 -13.32 -21.21 -15.95
C ALA A 289 -13.71 -22.63 -16.42
N LEU A 290 -14.95 -22.79 -16.93
CA LEU A 290 -15.41 -24.02 -17.56
C LEU A 290 -15.81 -23.74 -19.02
N GLY A 291 -15.31 -24.58 -19.93
CA GLY A 291 -15.64 -24.54 -21.36
C GLY A 291 -14.59 -23.85 -22.25
N PRO A 292 -14.75 -23.96 -23.58
CA PRO A 292 -13.82 -23.37 -24.54
C PRO A 292 -13.83 -21.84 -24.45
N VAL A 293 -12.66 -21.23 -24.61
CA VAL A 293 -12.49 -19.77 -24.58
C VAL A 293 -12.98 -19.20 -25.92
N VAL A 294 -14.00 -18.34 -25.88
CA VAL A 294 -14.53 -17.64 -27.06
C VAL A 294 -14.32 -16.14 -26.81
N PHE A 295 -13.64 -15.45 -27.74
CA PHE A 295 -13.24 -14.04 -27.60
C PHE A 295 -12.41 -13.72 -26.34
N GLY A 296 -11.59 -14.66 -25.85
CA GLY A 296 -10.72 -14.45 -24.69
C GLY A 296 -11.41 -14.61 -23.32
N PHE A 297 -12.72 -14.94 -23.31
CA PHE A 297 -13.47 -15.24 -22.09
C PHE A 297 -13.97 -16.68 -22.09
N PRO A 298 -13.96 -17.36 -20.94
CA PRO A 298 -14.62 -18.66 -20.82
C PRO A 298 -16.15 -18.48 -20.92
N ILE A 299 -16.81 -19.40 -21.61
CA ILE A 299 -18.27 -19.36 -21.80
C ILE A 299 -19.02 -19.50 -20.45
N LEU A 300 -18.43 -20.22 -19.49
CA LEU A 300 -18.96 -20.36 -18.14
C LEU A 300 -17.85 -20.09 -17.12
N ASN A 301 -18.16 -19.25 -16.12
CA ASN A 301 -17.28 -19.00 -14.97
C ASN A 301 -18.04 -19.38 -13.71
N PHE A 302 -17.49 -20.29 -12.92
CA PHE A 302 -18.01 -20.62 -11.59
C PHE A 302 -17.16 -19.93 -10.53
N SER A 303 -17.80 -19.10 -9.71
CA SER A 303 -17.20 -18.51 -8.52
C SER A 303 -17.84 -19.09 -7.27
N LEU A 304 -17.01 -19.67 -6.39
CA LEU A 304 -17.41 -20.04 -5.04
C LEU A 304 -16.82 -19.01 -4.08
N SER A 305 -17.69 -18.33 -3.33
CA SER A 305 -17.29 -17.36 -2.32
C SER A 305 -17.87 -17.77 -0.97
N TYR A 306 -17.06 -17.77 0.07
CA TYR A 306 -17.49 -17.98 1.45
C TYR A 306 -16.91 -16.89 2.35
N HIS A 307 -17.73 -16.46 3.31
CA HIS A 307 -17.35 -15.48 4.33
C HIS A 307 -17.89 -15.99 5.66
N VAL A 308 -16.99 -16.32 6.58
CA VAL A 308 -17.34 -16.85 7.91
C VAL A 308 -16.65 -15.99 8.95
N GLY A 309 -17.43 -15.49 9.90
CA GLY A 309 -16.95 -14.67 11.01
C GLY A 309 -17.46 -15.19 12.34
N THR A 310 -16.60 -15.11 13.37
CA THR A 310 -16.97 -15.29 14.77
C THR A 310 -16.47 -14.09 15.57
N VAL A 311 -17.24 -13.66 16.58
CA VAL A 311 -16.93 -12.53 17.48
C VAL A 311 -16.88 -13.04 18.92
#